data_AF-A0A5C3KQW4-F1
#
_entry.id   AF-A0A5C3KQW4-F1
#
_cell.length_a   1.000
_cell.length_b   1.000
_cell.length_c   1.000
_cell.angle_alpha   90.00
_cell.angle_beta   90.00
_cell.angle_gamma   90.00
#
_symmetry.space_group_name_H-M   'P 1'
#
loop_
_entity.id
_entity.type
_entity.pdbx_description
1 polymer ?
#
loop_
_entity_poly.entity_id
_entity_poly.type
_entity_poly.pdbx_seq_one_letter_code
_entity_poly.pdbx_strand_id
1 'polypeptide(L)'
;MDAGQASVQDLLNAAEGLRPIFSCTAVGVAVFLYDYILSLHYEVEHIWKAKWNSVKFFFLLSRYLPFLEFSLLATYVLMDGSDPERCKIRYQSIAWLHCLGLAVTEILLTVRTWAVWEKSTRVGIFLIAFYIACWGPIVALSYFYLHSVEFLVLPRPFDRHCINSGKSMFLTAMWVIILVYDTVILGLMLVRGISALRLSNFHHFPVQKAVYNYGLIYYIYLFILTVVNLACMVSLPFIYINLLSVIERSTYSIFTCRAILHIREQHKRSHSYPSEEPFSQDMSQIVAHMSSGTRVLDWTPTN
;
A
#
# COMPACT_ATOMS: atom_id res chain seq x y z
N MET A 1 -16.68 41.74 19.10
CA MET A 1 -17.19 40.76 18.13
C MET A 1 -17.37 39.49 18.89
N ASP A 2 -18.62 39.26 19.24
CA ASP A 2 -19.03 38.49 20.39
C ASP A 2 -18.81 36.99 20.18
N ALA A 3 -18.21 36.36 21.19
CA ALA A 3 -18.17 34.92 21.38
C ALA A 3 -19.58 34.42 21.77
N GLY A 4 -20.55 34.72 20.90
CA GLY A 4 -21.96 34.42 21.04
C GLY A 4 -22.20 32.94 20.81
N GLN A 5 -22.80 32.31 21.82
CA GLN A 5 -23.47 31.00 21.84
C GLN A 5 -23.55 30.32 20.46
N ALA A 6 -22.62 29.39 20.19
CA ALA A 6 -22.88 28.35 19.20
C ALA A 6 -24.21 27.68 19.61
N SER A 7 -25.19 27.66 18.70
CA SER A 7 -26.48 27.07 19.05
C SER A 7 -26.28 25.57 19.27
N VAL A 8 -27.14 24.95 20.10
CA VAL A 8 -27.12 23.49 20.29
C VAL A 8 -27.22 22.77 18.93
N GLN A 9 -27.91 23.37 17.96
CA GLN A 9 -28.02 22.84 16.60
C GLN A 9 -26.67 22.82 15.86
N ASP A 10 -25.83 23.85 16.01
CA ASP A 10 -24.51 23.91 15.38
C ASP A 10 -23.57 22.83 15.95
N LEU A 11 -23.67 22.58 17.25
CA LEU A 11 -22.92 21.53 17.93
C LEU A 11 -23.40 20.13 17.53
N LEU A 12 -24.70 19.93 17.35
CA LEU A 12 -25.26 18.68 16.84
C LEU A 12 -24.83 18.42 15.39
N ASN A 13 -24.89 19.44 14.53
CA ASN A 13 -24.44 19.34 13.14
C ASN A 13 -22.93 18.99 13.06
N ALA A 14 -22.11 19.58 13.93
CA ALA A 14 -20.68 19.26 14.01
C ALA A 14 -20.44 17.80 14.47
N ALA A 15 -21.18 17.31 15.45
CA ALA A 15 -21.11 15.93 15.91
C ALA A 15 -21.53 14.93 14.83
N GLU A 16 -22.59 15.24 14.06
CA GLU A 16 -23.00 14.42 12.92
C GLU A 16 -21.92 14.37 11.82
N GLY A 17 -21.20 15.47 11.59
CA GLY A 17 -20.09 15.51 10.64
C GLY A 17 -18.89 14.63 11.01
N LEU A 18 -18.70 14.30 12.29
CA LEU A 18 -17.63 13.40 12.74
C LEU A 18 -17.96 11.91 12.52
N ARG A 19 -19.24 11.54 12.48
CA ARG A 19 -19.68 10.14 12.38
C ARG A 19 -19.15 9.42 11.13
N PRO A 20 -19.17 10.01 9.92
CA PRO A 20 -18.56 9.40 8.73
C PRO A 20 -17.07 9.12 8.91
N ILE A 21 -16.33 10.04 9.55
CA ILE A 21 -14.88 9.93 9.76
C ILE A 21 -14.56 8.75 10.68
N PHE A 22 -15.27 8.64 11.81
CA PHE A 22 -15.10 7.51 12.73
C PHE A 22 -15.51 6.18 12.09
N SER A 23 -16.54 6.18 11.26
CA SER A 23 -16.99 4.98 10.52
C SER A 23 -15.92 4.53 9.52
N CYS A 24 -15.40 5.44 8.69
CA CYS A 24 -14.30 5.15 7.75
C CYS A 24 -13.03 4.70 8.48
N THR A 25 -12.72 5.32 9.62
CA THR A 25 -11.61 4.91 10.49
C THR A 25 -11.78 3.47 10.97
N ALA A 26 -12.95 3.14 11.53
CA ALA A 26 -13.25 1.78 12.01
C ALA A 26 -13.17 0.74 10.89
N VAL A 27 -13.68 1.06 9.70
CA VAL A 27 -13.58 0.19 8.51
C VAL A 27 -12.12 -0.01 8.11
N GLY A 28 -11.33 1.07 8.02
CA GLY A 28 -9.91 0.99 7.65
C GLY A 28 -9.10 0.13 8.63
N VAL A 29 -9.34 0.27 9.93
CA VAL A 29 -8.70 -0.55 10.97
C VAL A 29 -9.16 -2.01 10.88
N ALA A 30 -10.46 -2.26 10.74
CA ALA A 30 -11.01 -3.61 10.65
C ALA A 30 -10.48 -4.37 9.43
N VAL A 31 -10.44 -3.73 8.26
CA VAL A 31 -9.89 -4.32 7.03
C VAL A 31 -8.40 -4.62 7.19
N PHE A 32 -7.64 -3.73 7.82
CA PHE A 32 -6.22 -3.97 8.11
C PHE A 32 -6.00 -5.16 9.03
N LEU A 33 -6.75 -5.26 10.14
CA LEU A 33 -6.63 -6.38 11.07
C LEU A 33 -7.07 -7.70 10.43
N TYR A 34 -8.15 -7.68 9.64
CA TYR A 34 -8.62 -8.84 8.90
C TYR A 34 -7.57 -9.34 7.91
N ASP A 35 -7.00 -8.44 7.10
CA ASP A 35 -5.91 -8.76 6.19
C ASP A 35 -4.69 -9.30 6.94
N TYR A 36 -4.36 -8.69 8.08
CA TYR A 36 -3.22 -9.09 8.88
C TYR A 36 -3.31 -10.56 9.30
N ILE A 37 -4.46 -10.96 9.84
CA ILE A 37 -4.73 -12.33 10.29
C ILE A 37 -4.64 -13.29 9.10
N LEU A 38 -5.23 -12.93 7.95
CA LEU A 38 -5.26 -13.79 6.77
C LEU A 38 -3.90 -14.04 6.13
N SER A 39 -2.94 -13.12 6.28
CA SER A 39 -1.62 -13.27 5.65
C SER A 39 -0.50 -13.58 6.64
N LEU A 40 -0.83 -13.77 7.93
CA LEU A 40 0.14 -14.05 8.99
C LEU A 40 0.90 -15.36 8.75
N HIS A 41 0.24 -16.42 8.29
CA HIS A 41 0.91 -17.70 8.01
C HIS A 41 1.94 -17.57 6.89
N TYR A 42 1.60 -16.86 5.80
CA TYR A 42 2.54 -16.54 4.73
C TYR A 42 3.72 -15.70 5.25
N GLU A 43 3.46 -14.77 6.15
CA GLU A 43 4.49 -13.92 6.75
C GLU A 43 5.50 -14.75 7.56
N VAL A 44 5.02 -15.61 8.46
CA VAL A 44 5.86 -16.50 9.29
C VAL A 44 6.72 -17.41 8.41
N GLU A 45 6.15 -17.94 7.34
CA GLU A 45 6.86 -18.83 6.44
C GLU A 45 7.91 -18.11 5.58
N HIS A 46 7.58 -16.94 5.01
CA HIS A 46 8.38 -16.31 3.96
C HIS A 46 9.23 -15.13 4.44
N ILE A 47 8.88 -14.48 5.55
CA ILE A 47 9.56 -13.29 6.07
C ILE A 47 10.38 -13.63 7.32
N TRP A 48 9.76 -14.27 8.31
CA TRP A 48 10.40 -14.52 9.61
C TRP A 48 11.61 -15.47 9.48
N LYS A 49 11.44 -16.58 8.75
CA LYS A 49 12.51 -17.55 8.48
C LYS A 49 13.61 -17.05 7.55
N ALA A 50 13.37 -15.97 6.80
CA ALA A 50 14.34 -15.44 5.86
C ALA A 50 15.46 -14.66 6.56
N LYS A 51 16.68 -14.68 5.97
CA LYS A 51 17.81 -13.87 6.43
C LYS A 51 17.45 -12.38 6.46
N TRP A 52 18.06 -11.63 7.37
CA TRP A 52 17.88 -10.20 7.46
C TRP A 52 18.45 -9.48 6.23
N ASN A 53 17.64 -8.59 5.65
CA ASN A 53 18.02 -7.69 4.57
C ASN A 53 17.16 -6.42 4.63
N SER A 54 17.51 -5.39 3.87
CA SER A 54 16.80 -4.10 3.89
C SER A 54 15.31 -4.22 3.55
N VAL A 55 14.95 -5.09 2.61
CA VAL A 55 13.54 -5.33 2.24
C VAL A 55 12.75 -5.93 3.40
N LYS A 56 13.32 -6.88 4.15
CA LYS A 56 12.70 -7.46 5.36
C LYS A 56 12.49 -6.37 6.42
N PHE A 57 13.47 -5.51 6.63
CA PHE A 57 13.38 -4.41 7.59
C PHE A 57 12.23 -3.45 7.24
N PHE A 58 12.20 -2.91 6.01
CA PHE A 58 11.14 -2.01 5.58
C PHE A 58 9.77 -2.69 5.51
N PHE A 59 9.71 -3.97 5.14
CA PHE A 59 8.48 -4.76 5.18
C PHE A 59 7.89 -4.80 6.60
N LEU A 60 8.70 -5.18 7.59
CA LEU A 60 8.25 -5.25 8.98
C LEU A 60 7.81 -3.86 9.47
N LEU A 61 8.55 -2.81 9.10
CA LEU A 61 8.20 -1.44 9.48
C LEU A 61 6.86 -0.99 8.84
N SER A 62 6.65 -1.21 7.53
CA SER A 62 5.39 -0.91 6.84
C SER A 62 4.20 -1.70 7.42
N ARG A 63 4.45 -2.95 7.83
CA ARG A 63 3.47 -3.89 8.37
C ARG A 63 3.06 -3.55 9.80
N TYR A 64 4.01 -3.16 10.65
CA TYR A 64 3.77 -3.00 12.10
C TYR A 64 3.53 -1.56 12.55
N LEU A 65 3.98 -0.54 11.79
CA LEU A 65 3.66 0.86 12.10
C LEU A 65 2.15 1.17 12.19
N PRO A 66 1.26 0.63 11.34
CA PRO A 66 -0.17 0.88 11.46
C PRO A 66 -0.75 0.46 12.81
N PHE A 67 -0.23 -0.61 13.46
CA PHE A 67 -0.70 -0.99 14.79
C PHE A 67 -0.44 0.11 15.83
N LEU A 68 0.75 0.71 15.81
CA LEU A 68 1.09 1.80 16.71
C LEU A 68 0.25 3.04 16.41
N GLU A 69 0.13 3.39 15.13
CA GLU A 69 -0.66 4.53 14.65
C GLU A 69 -2.15 4.40 15.04
N PHE A 70 -2.77 3.26 14.75
CA PHE A 70 -4.19 3.01 15.04
C PHE A 70 -4.49 2.88 16.52
N SER A 71 -3.54 2.36 17.31
CA SER A 71 -3.66 2.36 18.78
C SER A 71 -3.70 3.78 19.32
N LEU A 72 -2.80 4.65 18.84
CA LEU A 72 -2.82 6.06 19.22
C LEU A 72 -4.06 6.79 18.73
N LEU A 73 -4.51 6.52 17.51
CA LEU A 73 -5.75 7.06 16.96
C LEU A 73 -6.97 6.66 17.79
N ALA A 74 -7.07 5.40 18.21
CA ALA A 74 -8.15 4.94 19.08
C ALA A 74 -8.15 5.71 20.41
N THR A 75 -6.98 5.93 21.02
CA THR A 75 -6.91 6.74 22.25
C THR A 75 -7.22 8.21 22.01
N TYR A 76 -6.92 8.75 20.83
CA TYR A 76 -7.23 10.13 20.47
C TYR A 76 -8.74 10.36 20.30
N VAL A 77 -9.44 9.42 19.65
CA VAL A 77 -10.90 9.48 19.43
C VAL A 77 -11.67 9.43 20.76
N LEU A 78 -11.13 8.75 21.76
CA LEU A 78 -11.73 8.63 23.09
C LEU A 78 -11.31 9.74 24.07
N MET A 79 -10.42 10.66 23.64
CA MET A 79 -9.86 11.68 24.52
C MET A 79 -10.78 12.90 24.62
N ASP A 80 -10.93 13.44 25.84
CA ASP A 80 -11.58 14.72 26.03
C ASP A 80 -10.76 15.86 25.37
N GLY A 81 -11.47 16.84 24.85
CA GLY A 81 -10.93 18.06 24.27
C GLY A 81 -10.71 19.18 25.30
N SER A 82 -10.66 18.84 26.59
CA SER A 82 -10.53 19.84 27.67
C SER A 82 -9.12 20.45 27.73
N ASP A 83 -8.13 19.70 27.27
CA ASP A 83 -6.72 20.11 27.21
C ASP A 83 -6.22 20.16 25.76
N PRO A 84 -6.13 21.36 25.16
CA PRO A 84 -5.71 21.52 23.77
C PRO A 84 -4.24 21.12 23.55
N GLU A 85 -3.38 21.19 24.57
CA GLU A 85 -1.98 20.78 24.44
C GLU A 85 -1.87 19.26 24.30
N ARG A 86 -2.63 18.51 25.10
CA ARG A 86 -2.71 17.05 24.98
C ARG A 86 -3.27 16.62 23.62
N CYS A 87 -4.33 17.28 23.14
CA CYS A 87 -4.86 17.06 21.79
C CYS A 87 -3.79 17.29 20.72
N LYS A 88 -3.04 18.40 20.83
CA LYS A 88 -1.97 18.75 19.89
C LYS A 88 -0.85 17.72 19.87
N ILE A 89 -0.31 17.35 21.01
CA ILE A 89 0.79 16.36 21.11
C ILE A 89 0.34 15.01 20.52
N ARG A 90 -0.88 14.56 20.83
CA ARG A 90 -1.40 13.29 20.32
C ARG A 90 -1.61 13.33 18.81
N TYR A 91 -2.24 14.39 18.30
CA TYR A 91 -2.45 14.57 16.86
C TYR A 91 -1.13 14.63 16.09
N GLN A 92 -0.14 15.39 16.59
CA GLN A 92 1.18 15.46 15.98
C GLN A 92 1.89 14.09 15.98
N SER A 93 1.77 13.33 17.07
CA SER A 93 2.33 11.97 17.16
C SER A 93 1.72 11.04 16.11
N ILE A 94 0.40 11.07 15.94
CA ILE A 94 -0.31 10.29 14.92
C ILE A 94 0.14 10.71 13.53
N ALA A 95 0.16 12.00 13.24
CA ALA A 95 0.55 12.53 11.93
C ALA A 95 2.00 12.17 11.56
N TRP A 96 2.94 12.23 12.49
CA TRP A 96 4.33 11.82 12.23
C TRP A 96 4.46 10.31 11.99
N LEU A 97 3.72 9.49 12.73
CA LEU A 97 3.68 8.03 12.49
C LEU A 97 3.04 7.70 11.15
N HIS A 98 1.99 8.42 10.77
CA HIS A 98 1.34 8.29 9.46
C HIS A 98 2.31 8.64 8.34
N CYS A 99 2.98 9.79 8.44
CA CYS A 99 4.00 10.27 7.50
C CYS A 99 5.15 9.26 7.36
N LEU A 100 5.68 8.75 8.48
CA LEU A 100 6.70 7.70 8.48
C LEU A 100 6.19 6.40 7.84
N GLY A 101 4.95 6.02 8.14
CA GLY A 101 4.32 4.82 7.61
C GLY A 101 4.15 4.84 6.10
N LEU A 102 3.70 5.96 5.55
CA LEU A 102 3.60 6.18 4.11
C LEU A 102 4.99 6.19 3.45
N ALA A 103 5.95 6.91 4.02
CA ALA A 103 7.33 6.98 3.52
C ALA A 103 7.96 5.58 3.36
N VAL A 104 7.86 4.77 4.41
CA VAL A 104 8.38 3.40 4.42
C VAL A 104 7.70 2.53 3.37
N THR A 105 6.39 2.69 3.21
CA THR A 105 5.61 1.92 2.25
C THR A 105 5.96 2.31 0.82
N GLU A 106 6.13 3.60 0.54
CA GLU A 106 6.57 4.07 -0.77
C GLU A 106 7.98 3.60 -1.09
N ILE A 107 8.93 3.60 -0.14
CA ILE A 107 10.27 3.03 -0.35
C ILE A 107 10.18 1.58 -0.86
N LEU A 108 9.31 0.76 -0.28
CA LEU A 108 9.11 -0.63 -0.73
C LEU A 108 8.58 -0.68 -2.16
N LEU A 109 7.62 0.18 -2.51
CA LEU A 109 7.08 0.30 -3.87
C LEU A 109 8.16 0.80 -4.86
N THR A 110 9.04 1.72 -4.44
CA THR A 110 10.19 2.19 -5.23
C THR A 110 11.17 1.07 -5.50
N VAL A 111 11.58 0.34 -4.45
CA VAL A 111 12.54 -0.77 -4.54
C VAL A 111 12.00 -1.87 -5.45
N ARG A 112 10.69 -2.14 -5.35
CA ARG A 112 10.01 -3.08 -6.24
C ARG A 112 10.03 -2.61 -7.69
N THR A 113 9.75 -1.34 -7.94
CA THR A 113 9.82 -0.74 -9.28
C THR A 113 11.24 -0.88 -9.83
N TRP A 114 12.26 -0.59 -9.03
CA TRP A 114 13.65 -0.75 -9.43
C TRP A 114 14.02 -2.21 -9.78
N ALA A 115 13.51 -3.18 -9.00
CA ALA A 115 13.71 -4.60 -9.27
C ALA A 115 13.07 -5.06 -10.59
N VAL A 116 11.89 -4.52 -10.93
CA VAL A 116 11.18 -4.79 -12.20
C VAL A 116 11.94 -4.20 -13.40
N TRP A 117 12.70 -3.13 -13.18
CA TRP A 117 13.64 -2.55 -14.13
C TRP A 117 15.03 -3.19 -14.07
N GLU A 118 15.11 -4.47 -13.69
CA GLU A 118 16.32 -5.30 -13.67
C GLU A 118 17.47 -4.65 -12.88
N LYS A 119 17.14 -3.83 -11.87
CA LYS A 119 18.10 -3.08 -11.06
C LYS A 119 19.03 -2.18 -11.88
N SER A 120 18.56 -1.67 -13.02
CA SER A 120 19.31 -0.71 -13.84
C SER A 120 19.78 0.48 -13.00
N THR A 121 21.08 0.77 -13.00
CA THR A 121 21.69 1.84 -12.21
C THR A 121 21.08 3.20 -12.55
N ARG A 122 20.78 3.44 -13.84
CA ARG A 122 20.15 4.68 -14.32
C ARG A 122 18.77 4.90 -13.70
N VAL A 123 17.93 3.86 -13.71
CA VAL A 123 16.59 3.91 -13.11
C VAL A 123 16.68 4.03 -11.59
N GLY A 124 17.63 3.34 -10.96
CA GLY A 124 17.85 3.43 -9.51
C GLY A 124 18.22 4.83 -9.05
N ILE A 125 19.16 5.49 -9.74
CA ILE A 125 19.55 6.88 -9.44
C ILE A 125 18.36 7.82 -9.62
N PHE A 126 17.61 7.68 -10.72
CA PHE A 126 16.39 8.46 -10.96
C PHE A 126 15.37 8.27 -9.84
N LEU A 127 15.08 7.04 -9.44
CA LEU A 127 14.09 6.72 -8.40
C LEU A 127 14.48 7.28 -7.03
N ILE A 128 15.77 7.20 -6.66
CA ILE A 128 16.26 7.76 -5.38
C ILE A 128 16.16 9.29 -5.40
N ALA A 129 16.63 9.93 -6.48
CA ALA A 129 16.54 11.38 -6.63
C ALA A 129 15.08 11.86 -6.60
N PHE A 130 14.20 11.15 -7.30
CA PHE A 130 12.78 11.45 -7.34
C PHE A 130 12.11 11.26 -5.97
N TYR A 131 12.42 10.18 -5.26
CA TYR A 131 11.94 9.96 -3.89
C TYR A 131 12.32 11.12 -2.96
N ILE A 132 13.59 11.55 -2.96
CA ILE A 132 14.05 12.67 -2.13
C ILE A 132 13.37 13.98 -2.54
N ALA A 133 13.21 14.22 -3.84
CA ALA A 133 12.56 15.42 -4.37
C ALA A 133 11.06 15.51 -4.01
N CYS A 134 10.37 14.39 -3.83
CA CYS A 134 8.98 14.36 -3.37
C CYS A 134 8.87 14.37 -1.84
N TRP A 135 9.61 13.49 -1.14
CA TRP A 135 9.49 13.34 0.31
C TRP A 135 10.09 14.49 1.12
N GLY A 136 11.14 15.15 0.62
CA GLY A 136 11.69 16.34 1.27
C GLY A 136 10.63 17.43 1.48
N PRO A 137 9.95 17.88 0.40
CA PRO A 137 8.82 18.79 0.50
C PRO A 137 7.64 18.25 1.33
N ILE A 138 7.28 16.96 1.23
CA ILE A 138 6.19 16.37 2.04
C ILE A 138 6.48 16.51 3.53
N VAL A 139 7.71 16.23 3.98
CA VAL A 139 8.11 16.36 5.39
C VAL A 139 8.09 17.82 5.84
N ALA A 140 8.58 18.75 5.00
CA ALA A 140 8.53 20.17 5.30
C ALA A 140 7.10 20.70 5.40
N LEU A 141 6.24 20.34 4.43
CA LEU A 141 4.82 20.71 4.44
C LEU A 141 4.07 20.11 5.63
N SER A 142 4.39 18.86 6.01
CA SER A 142 3.86 18.22 7.23
C SER A 142 4.20 19.05 8.46
N TYR A 143 5.45 19.49 8.59
CA TYR A 143 5.89 20.32 9.70
C TYR A 143 5.10 21.64 9.79
N PHE A 144 4.99 22.36 8.66
CA PHE A 144 4.25 23.62 8.60
C PHE A 144 2.75 23.43 8.86
N TYR A 145 2.15 22.38 8.31
CA TYR A 145 0.76 22.02 8.58
C TYR A 145 0.55 21.80 10.07
N LEU A 146 1.34 20.93 10.72
CA LEU A 146 1.22 20.60 12.13
C LEU A 146 1.49 21.78 13.08
N HIS A 147 2.24 22.78 12.65
CA HIS A 147 2.41 24.04 13.38
C HIS A 147 1.27 25.03 13.17
N SER A 148 0.55 24.93 12.05
CA SER A 148 -0.64 25.74 11.75
C SER A 148 -1.92 25.22 12.38
N VAL A 149 -1.91 24.00 12.94
CA VAL A 149 -3.09 23.40 13.56
C VAL A 149 -3.36 24.02 14.93
N GLU A 150 -4.59 24.49 15.10
CA GLU A 150 -5.16 25.01 16.33
C GLU A 150 -6.31 24.09 16.81
N PHE A 151 -6.52 24.02 18.12
CA PHE A 151 -7.55 23.19 18.73
C PHE A 151 -8.62 24.07 19.37
N LEU A 152 -9.88 23.78 19.05
CA LEU A 152 -11.02 24.47 19.65
C LEU A 152 -11.37 23.84 20.99
N VAL A 153 -11.52 24.67 22.02
CA VAL A 153 -11.99 24.26 23.34
C VAL A 153 -13.48 24.57 23.44
N LEU A 154 -14.30 23.52 23.57
CA LEU A 154 -15.75 23.65 23.74
C LEU A 154 -16.14 23.64 25.23
N PRO A 155 -17.21 24.33 25.63
CA PRO A 155 -17.73 24.23 26.99
C PRO A 155 -18.35 22.85 27.26
N ARG A 156 -18.21 22.37 28.50
CA ARG A 156 -18.87 21.13 28.97
C ARG A 156 -20.38 21.23 28.77
N PRO A 157 -21.07 20.16 28.31
CA PRO A 157 -20.61 18.78 28.10
C PRO A 157 -20.12 18.45 26.67
N PHE A 158 -19.83 19.46 25.84
CA PHE A 158 -19.49 19.28 24.42
C PHE A 158 -17.98 19.12 24.15
N ASP A 159 -17.15 19.13 25.19
CA ASP A 159 -15.70 18.92 25.19
C ASP A 159 -15.27 17.45 25.01
N ARG A 160 -16.13 16.59 24.43
CA ARG A 160 -15.88 15.14 24.35
C ARG A 160 -14.89 14.71 23.27
N HIS A 161 -14.48 15.62 22.38
CA HIS A 161 -13.58 15.31 21.27
C HIS A 161 -12.60 16.45 21.01
N CYS A 162 -11.37 16.11 20.60
CA CYS A 162 -10.41 17.08 20.08
C CYS A 162 -10.81 17.52 18.66
N ILE A 163 -11.25 18.78 18.52
CA ILE A 163 -11.58 19.38 17.22
C ILE A 163 -10.44 20.29 16.80
N ASN A 164 -9.86 19.99 15.64
CA ASN A 164 -8.75 20.75 15.08
C ASN A 164 -9.19 21.60 13.89
N SER A 165 -8.56 22.77 13.74
CA SER A 165 -8.64 23.64 12.58
C SER A 165 -7.23 23.91 12.09
N GLY A 166 -7.00 23.96 10.78
CA GLY A 166 -5.66 24.17 10.23
C GLY A 166 -5.69 24.58 8.78
N LYS A 167 -4.54 24.98 8.24
CA LYS A 167 -4.44 25.41 6.84
C LYS A 167 -4.51 24.21 5.90
N SER A 168 -5.67 23.98 5.30
CA SER A 168 -5.91 22.86 4.36
C SER A 168 -4.94 22.84 3.19
N MET A 169 -4.49 24.01 2.71
CA MET A 169 -3.60 24.15 1.55
C MET A 169 -2.32 23.32 1.67
N PHE A 170 -1.71 23.25 2.85
CA PHE A 170 -0.49 22.45 3.04
C PHE A 170 -0.75 20.96 2.88
N LEU A 171 -1.83 20.46 3.48
CA LEU A 171 -2.21 19.06 3.40
C LEU A 171 -2.61 18.69 1.97
N THR A 172 -3.41 19.53 1.29
CA THR A 172 -3.75 19.34 -0.13
C THR A 172 -2.50 19.30 -1.02
N ALA A 173 -1.53 20.20 -0.79
CA ALA A 173 -0.27 20.21 -1.54
C ALA A 173 0.53 18.91 -1.33
N MET A 174 0.58 18.36 -0.11
CA MET A 174 1.22 17.08 0.16
C MET A 174 0.59 15.94 -0.65
N TRP A 175 -0.75 15.85 -0.66
CA TRP A 175 -1.46 14.83 -1.41
C TRP A 175 -1.31 14.97 -2.92
N VAL A 176 -1.17 16.19 -3.44
CA VAL A 176 -0.81 16.41 -4.85
C VAL A 176 0.58 15.85 -5.15
N ILE A 177 1.56 16.05 -4.25
CA ILE A 177 2.92 15.49 -4.44
C ILE A 177 2.90 13.96 -4.40
N ILE A 178 2.14 13.36 -3.47
CA ILE A 178 1.95 11.90 -3.39
C ILE A 178 1.31 11.37 -4.68
N LEU A 179 0.28 12.04 -5.19
CA LEU A 179 -0.36 11.65 -6.45
C LEU A 179 0.62 11.70 -7.63
N VAL A 180 1.46 12.74 -7.71
CA VAL A 180 2.52 12.83 -8.73
C VAL A 180 3.49 11.66 -8.59
N TYR A 181 3.88 11.32 -7.35
CA TYR A 181 4.76 10.19 -7.07
C TYR A 181 4.14 8.87 -7.56
N ASP A 182 2.91 8.57 -7.15
CA ASP A 182 2.17 7.37 -7.57
C ASP A 182 2.01 7.29 -9.08
N THR A 183 1.74 8.42 -9.74
CA THR A 183 1.59 8.50 -11.20
C THR A 183 2.87 8.07 -11.91
N VAL A 184 4.03 8.58 -11.46
CA VAL A 184 5.33 8.25 -12.06
C VAL A 184 5.66 6.78 -11.82
N ILE A 185 5.47 6.28 -10.60
CA ILE A 185 5.73 4.88 -10.26
C ILE A 185 4.81 3.93 -11.05
N LEU A 186 3.51 4.21 -11.11
CA LEU A 186 2.55 3.46 -11.90
C LEU A 186 2.90 3.50 -13.38
N GLY A 187 3.28 4.66 -13.92
CA GLY A 187 3.72 4.83 -15.30
C GLY A 187 4.94 3.96 -15.64
N LEU A 188 5.97 3.96 -14.79
CA LEU A 188 7.14 3.10 -14.94
C LEU A 188 6.78 1.61 -14.90
N MET A 189 5.87 1.22 -14.01
CA MET A 189 5.38 -0.15 -13.91
C MET A 189 4.60 -0.55 -15.17
N LEU A 190 3.72 0.31 -15.69
CA LEU A 190 2.94 0.11 -16.91
C LEU A 190 3.83 -0.03 -18.16
N VAL A 191 4.78 0.90 -18.35
CA VAL A 191 5.70 0.88 -19.49
C VAL A 191 6.46 -0.45 -19.53
N ARG A 192 6.96 -0.91 -18.37
CA ARG A 192 7.82 -2.08 -18.32
C ARG A 192 7.11 -3.37 -18.72
N GLY A 193 5.82 -3.53 -18.43
CA GLY A 193 5.14 -4.76 -18.87
C GLY A 193 4.10 -4.63 -19.96
N ILE A 194 3.77 -3.43 -20.44
CA ILE A 194 3.38 -3.32 -21.86
C ILE A 194 4.56 -3.80 -22.73
N SER A 195 5.79 -3.36 -22.41
CA SER A 195 6.99 -3.82 -23.13
C SER A 195 7.20 -5.33 -23.01
N ALA A 196 6.98 -5.90 -21.82
CA ALA A 196 7.06 -7.36 -21.63
C ALA A 196 6.00 -8.12 -22.44
N LEU A 197 4.77 -7.61 -22.54
CA LEU A 197 3.72 -8.21 -23.36
C LEU A 197 4.02 -8.14 -24.85
N ARG A 198 4.64 -7.04 -25.33
CA ARG A 198 4.99 -6.86 -26.75
C ARG A 198 6.18 -7.71 -27.20
N LEU A 199 7.17 -7.93 -26.33
CA LEU A 199 8.36 -8.73 -26.62
C LEU A 199 8.11 -10.24 -26.52
N SER A 200 7.04 -10.64 -25.83
CA SER A 200 6.60 -12.04 -25.71
C SER A 200 5.87 -12.48 -26.98
N ASN A 201 6.64 -12.87 -28.00
CA ASN A 201 6.11 -13.72 -29.06
C ASN A 201 5.82 -15.11 -28.48
N PHE A 202 4.56 -15.53 -28.55
CA PHE A 202 4.03 -16.90 -28.60
C PHE A 202 4.85 -18.03 -27.89
N HIS A 203 4.19 -18.68 -26.92
CA HIS A 203 4.31 -20.10 -26.51
C HIS A 203 5.17 -20.57 -25.32
N HIS A 204 6.02 -19.77 -24.68
CA HIS A 204 6.78 -20.28 -23.52
C HIS A 204 7.03 -19.19 -22.48
N PHE A 205 6.53 -19.37 -21.24
CA PHE A 205 6.87 -18.68 -19.96
C PHE A 205 5.64 -18.29 -19.11
N PRO A 206 5.01 -19.25 -18.42
CA PRO A 206 3.91 -18.97 -17.49
C PRO A 206 4.31 -18.24 -16.19
N VAL A 207 5.61 -18.16 -15.84
CA VAL A 207 6.06 -17.57 -14.57
C VAL A 207 6.14 -16.03 -14.60
N GLN A 208 6.46 -15.42 -15.74
CA GLN A 208 6.54 -13.95 -15.89
C GLN A 208 5.15 -13.30 -16.03
N LYS A 209 4.16 -14.04 -16.53
CA LYS A 209 2.76 -13.58 -16.65
C LYS A 209 2.07 -13.43 -15.28
N ALA A 210 2.48 -14.23 -14.29
CA ALA A 210 1.91 -14.20 -12.94
C ALA A 210 2.43 -13.03 -12.08
N VAL A 211 3.72 -12.70 -12.15
CA VAL A 211 4.30 -11.60 -11.36
C VAL A 211 3.79 -10.23 -11.85
N TYR A 212 3.50 -10.10 -13.15
CA TYR A 212 3.07 -8.85 -13.76
C TYR A 212 1.55 -8.59 -13.62
N ASN A 213 0.70 -9.60 -13.81
CA ASN A 213 -0.76 -9.42 -13.70
C ASN A 213 -1.25 -9.19 -12.26
N TYR A 214 -0.62 -9.78 -11.25
CA TYR A 214 -1.03 -9.57 -9.85
C TYR A 214 -0.30 -8.40 -9.18
N GLY A 215 0.84 -7.97 -9.73
CA GLY A 215 1.65 -6.95 -9.09
C GLY A 215 1.26 -5.52 -9.38
N LEU A 216 0.86 -5.25 -10.63
CA LEU A 216 0.49 -3.93 -11.14
C LEU A 216 -0.86 -3.47 -10.61
N ILE A 217 -1.81 -4.39 -10.40
CA ILE A 217 -3.17 -4.06 -9.95
C ILE A 217 -3.16 -3.30 -8.61
N TYR A 218 -2.22 -3.63 -7.73
CA TYR A 218 -2.02 -2.92 -6.47
C TYR A 218 -1.67 -1.45 -6.68
N TYR A 219 -0.78 -1.12 -7.62
CA TYR A 219 -0.43 0.27 -7.94
C TYR A 219 -1.61 1.03 -8.54
N ILE A 220 -2.43 0.37 -9.37
CA ILE A 220 -3.65 0.98 -9.93
C ILE A 220 -4.64 1.32 -8.81
N TYR A 221 -4.88 0.39 -7.87
CA TYR A 221 -5.77 0.65 -6.75
C TYR A 221 -5.26 1.76 -5.83
N LEU A 222 -3.96 1.79 -5.53
CA LEU A 222 -3.36 2.88 -4.74
C LEU A 222 -3.57 4.23 -5.45
N PHE A 223 -3.22 4.32 -6.73
CA PHE A 223 -3.43 5.54 -7.51
C PHE A 223 -4.90 6.01 -7.50
N ILE A 224 -5.86 5.11 -7.74
CA ILE A 224 -7.29 5.44 -7.70
C ILE A 224 -7.67 5.95 -6.31
N LEU A 225 -7.18 5.32 -5.24
CA LEU A 225 -7.48 5.71 -3.88
C LEU A 225 -6.92 7.10 -3.55
N THR A 226 -5.67 7.39 -3.95
CA THR A 226 -5.04 8.71 -3.80
C THR A 226 -5.85 9.78 -4.55
N VAL A 227 -6.31 9.50 -5.77
CA VAL A 227 -7.18 10.40 -6.55
C VAL A 227 -8.50 10.67 -5.84
N VAL A 228 -9.17 9.61 -5.35
CA VAL A 228 -10.45 9.74 -4.64
C VAL A 228 -10.27 10.52 -3.33
N ASN A 229 -9.20 10.25 -2.57
CA ASN A 229 -8.89 10.99 -1.36
C ASN A 229 -8.66 12.48 -1.65
N LEU A 230 -7.84 12.81 -2.66
CA LEU A 230 -7.61 14.19 -3.06
C LEU A 230 -8.91 14.86 -3.54
N ALA A 231 -9.75 14.15 -4.31
CA ALA A 231 -11.04 14.66 -4.76
C ALA A 231 -11.97 14.97 -3.58
N CYS A 232 -12.04 14.09 -2.57
CA CYS A 232 -12.77 14.34 -1.33
C CYS A 232 -12.24 15.58 -0.60
N MET A 233 -10.92 15.74 -0.48
CA MET A 233 -10.32 16.88 0.20
C MET A 233 -10.63 18.24 -0.44
N VAL A 234 -10.68 18.31 -1.77
CA VAL A 234 -10.97 19.56 -2.48
C VAL A 234 -12.46 19.85 -2.62
N SER A 235 -13.31 18.81 -2.56
CA SER A 235 -14.76 18.94 -2.78
C SER A 235 -15.56 19.05 -1.48
N LEU A 236 -15.03 18.53 -0.37
CA LEU A 236 -15.74 18.49 0.91
C LEU A 236 -15.26 19.58 1.87
N PRO A 237 -16.08 19.98 2.85
CA PRO A 237 -15.67 20.88 3.92
C PRO A 237 -14.47 20.35 4.72
N PHE A 238 -13.71 21.27 5.35
CA PHE A 238 -12.49 20.96 6.10
C PHE A 238 -12.63 19.85 7.14
N ILE A 239 -13.80 19.68 7.74
CA ILE A 239 -14.06 18.61 8.72
C ILE A 239 -13.77 17.21 8.13
N TYR A 240 -13.98 17.02 6.83
CA TYR A 240 -13.77 15.74 6.12
C TYR A 240 -12.37 15.58 5.53
N ILE A 241 -11.42 16.47 5.85
CA ILE A 241 -10.08 16.45 5.24
C ILE A 241 -9.28 15.16 5.51
N ASN A 242 -9.63 14.44 6.58
CA ASN A 242 -9.04 13.16 6.95
C ASN A 242 -10.00 11.98 6.76
N LEU A 243 -11.08 12.13 5.98
CA LEU A 243 -12.14 11.13 5.85
C LEU A 243 -11.62 9.76 5.38
N LEU A 244 -10.74 9.75 4.38
CA LEU A 244 -10.23 8.51 3.77
C LEU A 244 -8.79 8.16 4.19
N SER A 245 -8.14 8.99 5.02
CA SER A 245 -6.72 8.83 5.34
C SER A 245 -6.38 7.49 5.99
N VAL A 246 -7.23 6.98 6.88
CA VAL A 246 -7.04 5.67 7.54
C VAL A 246 -7.23 4.51 6.57
N ILE A 247 -8.24 4.59 5.69
CA ILE A 247 -8.48 3.58 4.66
C ILE A 247 -7.29 3.53 3.70
N GLU A 248 -6.81 4.70 3.30
CA GLU A 248 -5.63 4.84 2.45
C GLU A 248 -4.39 4.25 3.12
N ARG A 249 -4.10 4.66 4.36
CA ARG A 249 -2.98 4.13 5.14
C ARG A 249 -2.99 2.61 5.26
N SER A 250 -4.15 2.03 5.59
CA SER A 250 -4.35 0.59 5.66
C SER A 250 -4.08 -0.05 4.31
N THR A 251 -4.64 0.51 3.23
CA THR A 251 -4.54 -0.03 1.87
C THR A 251 -3.10 -0.02 1.36
N TYR A 252 -2.37 1.07 1.58
CA TYR A 252 -0.93 1.17 1.29
C TYR A 252 -0.14 0.04 1.94
N SER A 253 -0.36 -0.19 3.24
CA SER A 253 0.32 -1.27 3.98
C SER A 253 -0.07 -2.66 3.44
N ILE A 254 -1.37 -2.93 3.31
CA ILE A 254 -1.90 -4.23 2.87
C ILE A 254 -1.36 -4.59 1.49
N PHE A 255 -1.53 -3.72 0.50
CA PHE A 255 -1.17 -4.02 -0.88
C PHE A 255 0.33 -4.15 -1.06
N THR A 256 1.12 -3.31 -0.40
CA THR A 256 2.59 -3.42 -0.44
C THR A 256 3.07 -4.73 0.20
N CYS A 257 2.46 -5.12 1.33
CA CYS A 257 2.81 -6.37 1.99
C CYS A 257 2.39 -7.59 1.16
N ARG A 258 1.16 -7.63 0.64
CA ARG A 258 0.68 -8.72 -0.23
C ARG A 258 1.50 -8.87 -1.50
N ALA A 259 1.87 -7.74 -2.12
CA ALA A 259 2.76 -7.74 -3.26
C ALA A 259 4.09 -8.46 -2.99
N ILE A 260 4.71 -8.20 -1.83
CA ILE A 260 5.99 -8.82 -1.45
C ILE A 260 5.80 -10.30 -1.09
N LEU A 261 4.75 -10.63 -0.34
CA LEU A 261 4.45 -12.02 0.04
C LEU A 261 4.18 -12.89 -1.19
N HIS A 262 3.36 -12.44 -2.13
CA HIS A 262 3.07 -13.17 -3.37
C HIS A 262 4.33 -13.43 -4.20
N ILE A 263 5.25 -12.46 -4.30
CA ILE A 263 6.51 -12.64 -5.02
C ILE A 263 7.38 -13.71 -4.35
N ARG A 264 7.49 -13.69 -3.01
CA ARG A 264 8.28 -14.68 -2.28
C ARG A 264 7.69 -16.08 -2.36
N GLU A 265 6.37 -16.20 -2.31
CA GLU A 265 5.68 -17.47 -2.47
C GLU A 265 5.91 -18.05 -3.88
N GLN A 266 5.76 -17.23 -4.92
CA GLN A 266 6.02 -17.65 -6.30
C GLN A 266 7.48 -18.09 -6.49
N HIS A 267 8.43 -17.34 -5.94
CA HIS A 267 9.84 -17.69 -6.02
C HIS A 267 10.13 -19.03 -5.33
N LYS A 268 9.54 -19.26 -4.15
CA LYS A 268 9.65 -20.56 -3.45
C LYS A 268 9.05 -21.70 -4.27
N ARG A 269 7.84 -21.54 -4.82
CA ARG A 269 7.20 -22.56 -5.69
C ARG A 269 8.04 -22.89 -6.92
N SER A 270 8.67 -21.88 -7.55
CA SER A 270 9.56 -22.06 -8.70
C SER A 270 10.87 -22.79 -8.38
N HIS A 271 11.30 -22.79 -7.11
CA HIS A 271 12.49 -23.54 -6.67
C HIS A 271 12.13 -24.93 -6.12
N SER A 272 10.92 -25.12 -5.58
CA SER A 272 10.45 -26.42 -5.12
C SER A 272 10.03 -27.36 -6.25
N TYR A 273 9.60 -26.81 -7.39
CA TYR A 273 9.47 -27.54 -8.64
C TYR A 273 10.68 -27.19 -9.52
N PRO A 274 11.77 -27.99 -9.55
CA PRO A 274 12.70 -27.88 -10.65
C PRO A 274 11.89 -28.08 -11.93
N SER A 275 12.13 -27.25 -12.93
CA SER A 275 11.50 -27.33 -14.25
C SER A 275 11.43 -28.78 -14.74
N GLU A 276 10.30 -29.44 -14.52
CA GLU A 276 9.87 -30.53 -15.38
C GLU A 276 9.43 -29.87 -16.69
N GLU A 277 10.40 -29.64 -17.56
CA GLU A 277 10.18 -29.92 -18.97
C GLU A 277 11.42 -30.67 -19.47
N PRO A 278 11.21 -31.78 -20.22
CA PRO A 278 10.26 -31.76 -21.32
C PRO A 278 9.31 -32.97 -21.35
N PHE A 279 7.99 -32.71 -21.26
CA PHE A 279 6.99 -33.59 -21.86
C PHE A 279 7.08 -33.61 -23.41
N SER A 280 8.07 -32.90 -24.01
CA SER A 280 8.46 -33.04 -25.42
C SER A 280 9.50 -34.15 -25.66
N GLN A 281 10.13 -34.72 -24.63
CA GLN A 281 10.99 -35.90 -24.79
C GLN A 281 10.17 -37.20 -24.86
N ASP A 282 9.06 -37.32 -24.12
CA ASP A 282 8.17 -38.48 -24.24
C ASP A 282 7.41 -38.49 -25.57
N MET A 283 6.93 -37.33 -26.05
CA MET A 283 6.24 -37.26 -27.35
C MET A 283 7.19 -37.48 -28.54
N SER A 284 8.47 -37.10 -28.44
CA SER A 284 9.46 -37.39 -29.49
C SER A 284 9.96 -38.84 -29.46
N GLN A 285 10.03 -39.47 -28.28
CA GLN A 285 10.28 -40.92 -28.17
C GLN A 285 9.09 -41.76 -28.64
N ILE A 286 7.86 -41.34 -28.35
CA ILE A 286 6.63 -41.99 -28.84
C ILE A 286 6.48 -41.82 -30.36
N VAL A 287 6.77 -40.63 -30.90
CA VAL A 287 6.77 -40.39 -32.36
C VAL A 287 7.96 -41.09 -33.05
N ALA A 288 9.13 -41.23 -32.41
CA ALA A 288 10.25 -42.03 -32.91
C ALA A 288 9.95 -43.54 -32.87
N HIS A 289 9.18 -44.02 -31.89
CA HIS A 289 8.69 -45.40 -31.85
C HIS A 289 7.61 -45.66 -32.91
N MET A 290 6.81 -44.65 -33.27
CA MET A 290 5.85 -44.73 -34.37
C MET A 290 6.49 -44.53 -35.76
N SER A 291 7.59 -43.78 -35.88
CA SER A 291 8.27 -43.51 -37.15
C SER A 291 9.37 -44.52 -37.51
N SER A 292 9.87 -45.30 -36.54
CA SER A 292 10.88 -46.34 -36.76
C SER A 292 10.34 -47.62 -37.41
N GLY A 293 9.04 -47.71 -37.69
CA GLY A 293 8.50 -48.72 -38.61
C GLY A 293 8.90 -50.17 -38.28
N THR A 294 9.11 -50.51 -37.01
CA THR A 294 9.28 -51.90 -36.60
C THR A 294 7.90 -52.54 -36.54
N ARG A 295 7.58 -53.22 -37.63
CA ARG A 295 6.50 -54.21 -37.75
C ARG A 295 6.37 -55.00 -36.44
N VAL A 296 5.22 -54.86 -35.80
CA VAL A 296 4.67 -55.95 -34.99
C VAL A 296 4.41 -57.10 -35.96
N LEU A 297 4.77 -58.32 -35.53
CA LEU A 297 4.53 -59.66 -36.11
C LEU A 297 5.76 -60.32 -36.75
N ASP A 298 6.52 -61.03 -35.91
CA ASP A 298 6.76 -62.46 -36.12
C ASP A 298 6.56 -63.18 -34.78
N TRP A 299 5.32 -63.62 -34.56
CA TRP A 299 4.98 -64.63 -33.56
C TRP A 299 5.02 -65.98 -34.28
N THR A 300 6.14 -66.71 -34.15
CA THR A 300 6.23 -68.09 -34.65
C THR A 300 5.63 -69.04 -33.61
N PRO A 301 4.64 -69.88 -33.96
CA PRO A 301 4.25 -71.01 -33.14
C PRO A 301 5.14 -72.20 -33.50
N THR A 302 5.96 -72.68 -32.56
CA THR A 302 6.62 -73.98 -32.69
C THR A 302 6.56 -74.74 -31.36
N ASN A 303 5.71 -75.77 -31.39
CA ASN A 303 5.61 -77.00 -30.59
C ASN A 303 5.72 -76.93 -29.06
#